data_AF-A0A3S4IIM4-F1
#
_entry.id   AF-A0A3S4IIM4-F1
#
_cell.length_a   1.000
_cell.length_b   1.000
_cell.length_c   1.000
_cell.angle_alpha   90.00
_cell.angle_beta   90.00
_cell.angle_gamma   90.00
#
_symmetry.space_group_name_H-M   'P 1'
#
loop_
_entity.id
_entity.type
_entity.pdbx_description
1 polymer ?
#
loop_
_entity_poly.entity_id
_entity_poly.type
_entity_poly.pdbx_seq_one_letter_code
_entity_poly.pdbx_strand_id
1 'polypeptide(L)'
;MPSPCWSYTIGWLYWFSWVFSLAADLTAAGFIAHQFFPAVPVYMFCLAILLILTAINLTSAKSFGECEYWLSAIKVFRDRAVYLRGRGHDLTR
;
A
#
# COMPACT_ATOMS: atom_id res chain seq x y z
N MET A 1 25.81 14.05 2.40
CA MET A 1 24.40 13.96 2.81
C MET A 1 23.59 13.91 1.53
N PRO A 2 22.72 12.90 1.28
CA PRO A 2 21.88 12.97 0.08
C PRO A 2 21.09 14.27 0.16
N SER A 3 21.29 15.14 -0.84
CA SER A 3 20.59 16.42 -0.92
C SER A 3 19.08 16.17 -0.90
N PRO A 4 18.26 17.02 -0.24
CA PRO A 4 16.83 16.78 -0.05
C PRO A 4 16.07 16.43 -1.35
N CYS A 5 16.45 17.09 -2.45
CA CYS A 5 15.87 16.86 -3.78
C CYS A 5 16.13 15.43 -4.29
N TRP A 6 17.32 14.86 -4.03
CA TRP A 6 17.69 13.54 -4.50
C TRP A 6 16.85 12.45 -3.83
N SER A 7 16.66 12.55 -2.50
CA SER A 7 15.82 11.61 -1.75
C SER A 7 14.36 11.65 -2.21
N TYR A 8 13.84 12.85 -2.54
CA TYR A 8 12.49 13.01 -3.10
C TYR A 8 12.35 12.35 -4.47
N THR A 9 13.30 12.59 -5.39
CA THR A 9 13.29 11.99 -6.73
C THR A 9 13.43 10.47 -6.68
N ILE A 10 14.29 9.93 -5.80
CA ILE A 10 14.44 8.47 -5.62
C ILE A 10 13.14 7.83 -5.11
N GLY A 11 12.42 8.49 -4.21
CA GLY A 11 11.10 8.02 -3.74
C GLY A 11 10.09 7.89 -4.89
N TRP A 12 10.01 8.89 -5.76
CA TRP A 12 9.14 8.84 -6.93
C TRP A 12 9.58 7.79 -7.95
N LEU A 13 10.89 7.68 -8.24
CA LEU A 13 11.43 6.67 -9.14
C LEU A 13 11.12 5.24 -8.64
N TYR A 14 11.24 5.01 -7.34
CA TYR A 14 10.87 3.75 -6.73
C TYR A 14 9.39 3.46 -6.95
N TRP A 15 8.50 4.40 -6.65
CA TRP A 15 7.06 4.23 -6.91
C TRP A 15 6.76 3.96 -8.39
N PHE A 16 7.39 4.70 -9.31
CA PHE A 16 7.25 4.46 -10.75
C PHE A 16 7.74 3.07 -11.16
N SER A 17 8.82 2.55 -10.57
CA SER A 17 9.27 1.18 -10.88
C SER A 17 8.22 0.13 -10.54
N TRP A 18 7.45 0.32 -9.46
CA TRP A 18 6.34 -0.56 -9.12
C TRP A 18 5.17 -0.44 -10.11
N VAL A 19 4.85 0.78 -10.53
CA VAL A 19 3.81 1.02 -11.56
C VAL A 19 4.18 0.33 -12.88
N PHE A 20 5.43 0.46 -13.31
CA PHE A 20 5.90 -0.18 -14.55
C PHE A 20 5.93 -1.70 -14.46
N SER A 21 6.35 -2.27 -13.32
CA SER A 21 6.29 -3.72 -13.11
C SER A 21 4.85 -4.23 -13.23
N LEU A 22 3.90 -3.58 -12.54
CA LEU A 22 2.47 -3.93 -12.63
C LEU A 22 1.93 -3.82 -14.06
N ALA A 23 2.28 -2.75 -14.79
CA ALA A 23 1.84 -2.58 -16.17
C ALA A 23 2.36 -3.70 -17.09
N ALA A 24 3.59 -4.18 -16.87
CA ALA A 24 4.15 -5.31 -17.60
C ALA A 24 3.39 -6.61 -17.30
N ASP A 25 3.12 -6.90 -16.02
CA ASP A 25 2.35 -8.08 -15.60
C ASP A 25 0.92 -8.08 -16.16
N LEU A 26 0.22 -6.93 -16.10
CA LEU A 26 -1.12 -6.79 -16.67
C LEU A 26 -1.13 -7.00 -18.19
N THR A 27 -0.13 -6.47 -18.89
CA THR A 27 -0.02 -6.63 -20.34
C THR A 27 0.23 -8.08 -20.71
N ALA A 28 1.10 -8.77 -19.99
CA ALA A 28 1.33 -10.21 -20.17
C ALA A 28 0.05 -11.02 -19.93
N ALA A 29 -0.68 -10.73 -18.85
CA ALA A 29 -1.97 -11.37 -18.57
C ALA A 29 -3.03 -11.09 -19.64
N GLY A 30 -3.08 -9.86 -20.16
CA GLY A 30 -3.97 -9.45 -21.25
C GLY A 30 -3.68 -10.20 -22.55
N PHE A 31 -2.40 -10.41 -22.88
CA PHE A 31 -2.01 -11.23 -24.03
C PHE A 31 -2.43 -12.69 -23.88
N ILE A 32 -2.25 -13.27 -22.68
CA ILE A 32 -2.71 -14.64 -22.39
C ILE A 32 -4.22 -14.74 -22.53
N ALA A 33 -4.99 -13.80 -21.96
CA ALA A 33 -6.46 -13.79 -22.06
C ALA A 33 -6.95 -13.68 -23.52
N HIS A 34 -6.26 -12.88 -24.34
CA HIS A 34 -6.57 -12.73 -25.77
C HIS A 34 -6.33 -14.02 -26.57
N GLN A 35 -5.43 -14.91 -26.13
CA GLN A 35 -5.27 -16.23 -26.76
C GLN A 35 -6.53 -17.09 -26.60
N PHE A 36 -7.24 -16.96 -25.48
CA PHE A 36 -8.49 -17.70 -25.22
C PHE A 36 -9.71 -17.02 -25.85
N PHE A 37 -9.71 -15.69 -25.93
CA PHE A 37 -10.80 -14.90 -26.47
C PHE A 37 -10.30 -13.88 -27.50
N PRO A 38 -10.04 -14.30 -28.75
CA PRO A 38 -9.45 -13.44 -29.79
C PRO A 38 -10.38 -12.34 -30.30
N ALA A 39 -11.68 -12.41 -29.97
CA ALA A 39 -12.66 -11.38 -30.34
C ALA A 39 -12.58 -10.12 -29.46
N VAL A 40 -11.94 -10.22 -28.28
CA VAL A 40 -11.86 -9.12 -27.32
C VAL A 40 -10.44 -8.55 -27.34
N PRO A 41 -10.26 -7.25 -27.63
CA PRO A 41 -8.93 -6.66 -27.74
C PRO A 41 -8.21 -6.60 -26.39
N VAL A 42 -6.88 -6.72 -26.42
CA VAL A 42 -6.01 -6.81 -25.23
C VAL A 42 -6.25 -5.67 -24.23
N TYR A 43 -6.47 -4.45 -24.72
CA TYR A 43 -6.67 -3.29 -23.84
C TYR A 43 -7.92 -3.42 -22.96
N MET A 44 -8.98 -4.11 -23.41
CA MET A 44 -10.19 -4.34 -22.59
C MET A 44 -9.89 -5.28 -21.43
N PHE A 45 -9.08 -6.33 -21.65
CA PHE A 45 -8.64 -7.23 -20.59
C PHE A 45 -7.74 -6.50 -19.58
N CYS A 46 -6.79 -5.70 -20.05
CA CYS A 46 -5.94 -4.90 -19.17
C CYS A 46 -6.80 -3.95 -18.31
N LEU A 47 -7.78 -3.26 -18.91
CA LEU A 47 -8.65 -2.32 -18.20
C LEU A 47 -9.55 -3.02 -17.16
N ALA A 48 -10.10 -4.19 -17.51
CA ALA A 48 -10.89 -5.00 -16.59
C ALA A 48 -10.07 -5.50 -15.38
N ILE A 49 -8.87 -6.04 -15.63
CA ILE A 49 -7.96 -6.50 -14.56
C ILE A 49 -7.54 -5.33 -13.67
N LEU A 50 -7.26 -4.17 -14.27
CA LEU A 50 -6.87 -2.96 -13.53
C LEU A 50 -8.01 -2.44 -12.65
N LEU A 51 -9.25 -2.45 -13.15
CA LEU A 51 -10.43 -2.06 -12.36
C LEU A 51 -10.68 -3.02 -11.18
N ILE A 52 -10.56 -4.33 -11.40
CA ILE A 52 -10.69 -5.33 -10.34
C ILE A 52 -9.61 -5.11 -9.28
N LEU A 53 -8.34 -4.97 -9.70
CA LEU A 53 -7.23 -4.68 -8.80
C LEU A 53 -7.46 -3.39 -8.01
N THR A 54 -7.92 -2.33 -8.66
CA THR A 54 -8.22 -1.04 -8.03
C THR A 54 -9.36 -1.17 -7.02
N ALA A 55 -10.43 -1.89 -7.35
CA ALA A 55 -11.55 -2.13 -6.45
C ALA A 55 -11.13 -2.93 -5.21
N ILE A 56 -10.29 -3.96 -5.39
CA ILE A 56 -9.68 -4.72 -4.30
C ILE A 56 -8.77 -3.81 -3.46
N ASN A 57 -7.95 -2.98 -4.10
CA ASN A 57 -7.05 -2.06 -3.42
C ASN A 57 -7.81 -1.01 -2.59
N LEU A 58 -8.93 -0.49 -3.10
CA LEU A 58 -9.78 0.45 -2.37
C LEU A 58 -10.49 -0.19 -1.17
N THR A 59 -10.98 -1.42 -1.34
CA THR A 59 -11.61 -2.18 -0.25
C THR A 59 -10.58 -2.55 0.82
N SER A 60 -9.39 -3.00 0.39
CA SER A 60 -8.27 -3.31 1.28
C SER A 60 -7.68 -2.05 1.92
N ALA A 61 -7.61 -0.91 1.24
CA ALA A 61 -7.13 0.35 1.82
C ALA A 61 -8.06 0.85 2.94
N LYS A 62 -9.38 0.65 2.78
CA LYS A 62 -10.33 0.92 3.87
C LYS A 62 -10.09 -0.02 5.05
N SER A 63 -9.97 -1.33 4.82
CA SER A 63 -9.63 -2.29 5.89
C SER A 63 -8.24 -2.08 6.50
N PHE A 64 -7.26 -1.63 5.71
CA PHE A 64 -5.90 -1.37 6.16
C PHE A 64 -5.87 -0.11 7.03
N GLY A 65 -6.59 0.95 6.64
CA GLY A 65 -6.76 2.15 7.45
C GLY A 65 -7.49 1.87 8.78
N GLU A 66 -8.51 1.00 8.77
CA GLU A 66 -9.16 0.55 10.01
C GLU A 66 -8.20 -0.26 10.89
N CYS A 67 -7.43 -1.19 10.31
CA CYS A 67 -6.41 -1.96 11.04
C CYS A 67 -5.31 -1.07 11.63
N GLU A 68 -4.78 -0.11 10.87
CA GLU A 68 -3.79 0.86 11.34
C GLU A 68 -4.35 1.75 12.46
N TYR A 69 -5.62 2.15 12.35
CA TYR A 69 -6.31 2.89 13.41
C TYR A 69 -6.37 2.08 14.70
N TRP A 70 -6.81 0.81 14.64
CA TRP A 70 -6.88 -0.06 15.81
C TRP A 70 -5.50 -0.34 16.42
N LEU A 71 -4.48 -0.60 15.59
CA LEU A 71 -3.11 -0.84 16.06
C LEU A 71 -2.47 0.41 16.67
N SER A 72 -2.69 1.59 16.08
CA SER A 72 -2.18 2.86 16.61
C SER A 72 -2.86 3.21 17.94
N ALA A 73 -4.16 2.94 18.09
CA ALA A 73 -4.88 3.11 19.34
C ALA A 73 -4.28 2.23 20.46
N ILE A 74 -4.06 0.93 20.19
CA ILE A 74 -3.41 0.01 21.15
C ILE A 74 -2.03 0.52 21.57
N LYS A 75 -1.25 1.04 20.62
CA LYS A 75 0.08 1.60 20.87
C LYS A 75 0.02 2.77 21.84
N VAL A 76 -0.88 3.73 21.62
CA VAL A 76 -1.08 4.90 22.50
C VAL A 76 -1.54 4.49 23.89
N PHE A 77 -2.46 3.52 24.03
CA PHE A 77 -2.90 3.03 25.33
C PHE A 77 -1.78 2.35 26.11
N ARG A 78 -0.96 1.54 25.43
CA ARG A 78 0.21 0.92 26.03
C ARG A 78 1.21 1.97 26.50
N ASP A 79 1.51 2.96 25.68
CA ASP A 79 2.47 4.02 26.02
C ASP A 79 1.94 4.87 27.19
N ARG A 80 0.64 5.15 27.24
CA ARG A 80 -0.04 5.79 28.38
C ARG A 80 0.07 4.95 29.66
N ALA A 81 -0.14 3.64 29.58
CA ALA A 81 -0.07 2.75 30.74
C ALA A 81 1.36 2.65 31.30
N VAL A 82 2.37 2.59 30.43
CA VAL A 82 3.78 2.59 30.81
C VAL A 82 4.19 3.94 31.40
N TYR A 83 3.76 5.05 30.82
CA TYR A 83 4.01 6.40 31.35
C TYR A 83 3.44 6.59 32.76
N LEU A 84 2.20 6.12 33.00
CA LEU A 84 1.56 6.21 34.31
C LEU A 84 2.24 5.30 35.34
N ARG A 85 2.69 4.11 34.92
CA ARG A 85 3.48 3.20 35.76
C ARG A 85 4.84 3.80 36.12
N GLY A 86 5.49 4.51 35.19
CA GLY A 86 6.74 5.24 35.43
C GLY A 86 6.57 6.39 36.42
N ARG A 87 5.49 7.19 36.30
CA ARG A 87 5.21 8.30 37.24
C ARG A 87 4.95 7.86 38.68
N GLY A 88 4.41 6.66 38.90
CA GLY A 88 4.17 6.14 40.25
C GLY A 88 5.46 5.79 41.01
N HIS A 89 6.53 5.46 40.28
CA HIS A 89 7.82 5.07 40.87
C HIS A 89 8.68 6.29 41.28
N ASP A 90 8.47 7.46 40.66
CA ASP A 90 9.15 8.71 40.99
C ASP A 90 8.55 9.46 42.19
N LEU A 91 7.29 9.17 42.57
CA LEU A 91 6.62 9.82 43.72
C LEU A 91 6.87 9.10 45.06
N THR A 92 7.56 7.95 45.03
CA THR A 92 7.85 7.11 46.21
C THR A 92 9.33 7.11 46.61
N ARG A 93 10.15 7.99 46.02
CA ARG A 93 11.54 8.28 46.42
C ARG A 93 11.66 9.74 46.83
#